data_AF-A0A409YPI9-F1
#
_entry.id   AF-A0A409YPI9-F1
#
_cell.length_a   1.000
_cell.length_b   1.000
_cell.length_c   1.000
_cell.angle_alpha   90.00
_cell.angle_beta   90.00
_cell.angle_gamma   90.00
#
_symmetry.space_group_name_H-M   'P 1'
#
loop_
_entity.id
_entity.type
_entity.pdbx_description
1 polymer ?
#
loop_
_entity_poly.entity_id
_entity_poly.type
_entity_poly.pdbx_seq_one_letter_code
_entity_poly.pdbx_strand_id
1 'polypeptide(L)'
;MLHETITLPPDADSPLYIVAKRYWMPGTGIDDAGPSQSEMGRAIAAQALTLVFLHSTSFHKETWEPALEDLFQCVIGQSGPNHGGSCEKYAMAVHRFMTARPKLGNGQRVDFRTRKLVGIGHSLGGNAMVMLQRIQPTFDFSSLIIVEPMVSPEGGHHLYPLREKLVAGAAKRRDRWSSREEVSSYFKSLKATSQWDPRVLEKFINYGTHWRQESEAFVLSCSRKQEIVMYMDEGGPTKPVEALNIISQRMPVHLILGDKKDLIPPHIHRSLTDPKSGRRFASIHGIPGVGHLVNIFS
;
A
#
# COMPACT_ATOMS: atom_id res chain seq x y z
N MET A 1 -15.06 8.92 10.22
CA MET A 1 -14.57 7.53 10.24
C MET A 1 -13.77 7.28 11.51
N LEU A 2 -14.01 6.14 12.14
CA LEU A 2 -13.29 5.68 13.33
C LEU A 2 -12.06 4.88 12.95
N HIS A 3 -11.06 4.89 13.83
CA HIS A 3 -9.76 4.39 13.48
C HIS A 3 -8.99 3.86 14.71
N GLU A 4 -8.23 2.77 14.57
CA GLU A 4 -7.37 2.25 15.65
C GLU A 4 -6.06 1.67 15.13
N THR A 5 -4.96 2.00 15.80
CA THR A 5 -3.62 1.51 15.44
C THR A 5 -3.37 0.20 16.15
N ILE A 6 -2.99 -0.82 15.36
CA ILE A 6 -2.63 -2.14 15.86
C ILE A 6 -1.15 -2.35 15.56
N THR A 7 -0.37 -2.59 16.60
CA THR A 7 1.07 -2.86 16.52
C THR A 7 1.35 -4.28 16.96
N LEU A 8 2.00 -5.05 16.09
CA LEU A 8 2.56 -6.35 16.43
C LEU A 8 4.07 -6.18 16.70
N PRO A 9 4.57 -6.65 17.85
CA PRO A 9 6.00 -6.61 18.16
C PRO A 9 6.80 -7.51 17.21
N PRO A 10 8.13 -7.39 17.16
CA PRO A 10 9.00 -8.38 16.50
C PRO A 10 8.82 -9.79 17.09
N ASP A 11 9.05 -10.80 16.26
CA ASP A 11 9.16 -12.20 16.68
C ASP A 11 10.20 -12.95 15.82
N ALA A 12 10.24 -14.28 15.94
CA ALA A 12 11.19 -15.12 15.22
C ALA A 12 11.02 -15.05 13.69
N ASP A 13 9.81 -14.79 13.20
CA ASP A 13 9.48 -14.77 11.76
C ASP A 13 9.61 -13.36 11.16
N SER A 14 9.46 -12.31 11.99
CA SER A 14 9.58 -10.91 11.58
C SER A 14 10.36 -10.10 12.61
N PRO A 15 11.59 -9.66 12.30
CA PRO A 15 12.41 -8.85 13.21
C PRO A 15 11.94 -7.39 13.31
N LEU A 16 10.88 -7.01 12.59
CA LEU A 16 10.34 -5.65 12.55
C LEU A 16 9.00 -5.57 13.26
N TYR A 17 8.74 -4.40 13.87
CA TYR A 17 7.38 -4.02 14.26
C TYR A 17 6.50 -3.94 13.01
N ILE A 18 5.33 -4.54 13.09
CA ILE A 18 4.31 -4.42 12.04
C ILE A 18 3.20 -3.58 12.60
N VAL A 19 2.88 -2.49 11.92
CA VAL A 19 1.81 -1.61 12.34
C VAL A 19 0.76 -1.62 11.24
N ALA A 20 -0.51 -1.78 11.58
CA ALA A 20 -1.65 -1.53 10.71
C ALA A 20 -2.56 -0.47 11.35
N LYS A 21 -3.40 0.20 10.56
CA LYS A 21 -4.53 0.96 11.09
C LYS A 21 -5.76 0.45 10.41
N ARG A 22 -6.74 0.20 11.25
CA ARG A 22 -8.05 -0.23 10.85
C ARG A 22 -8.96 0.98 10.79
N TYR A 23 -9.87 0.92 9.83
CA TYR A 23 -10.81 1.96 9.44
C TYR A 23 -12.21 1.42 9.39
N TRP A 24 -13.16 2.14 9.97
CA TRP A 24 -14.57 1.73 9.90
C TRP A 24 -15.53 2.90 10.10
N MET A 25 -16.78 2.67 9.71
CA MET A 25 -17.86 3.62 9.87
C MET A 25 -18.73 3.26 11.07
N PRO A 26 -19.14 4.25 11.90
CA PRO A 26 -20.11 4.03 12.98
C PRO A 26 -21.43 3.47 12.44
N GLY A 27 -22.12 2.63 13.19
CA GLY A 27 -23.45 2.13 12.86
C GLY A 27 -23.48 1.01 11.81
N THR A 28 -22.32 0.53 11.35
CA THR A 28 -22.22 -0.60 10.41
C THR A 28 -22.39 -1.98 11.06
N GLY A 29 -22.72 -2.01 12.36
CA GLY A 29 -22.77 -3.25 13.15
C GLY A 29 -21.40 -3.82 13.53
N ILE A 30 -20.33 -3.07 13.23
CA ILE A 30 -18.93 -3.35 13.58
C ILE A 30 -18.41 -2.34 14.63
N ASP A 31 -19.32 -1.76 15.41
CA ASP A 31 -19.01 -0.77 16.43
C ASP A 31 -18.34 -1.42 17.65
N ASP A 32 -17.69 -0.61 18.48
CA ASP A 32 -16.83 -0.99 19.62
C ASP A 32 -17.51 -1.84 20.72
N ALA A 33 -18.77 -2.21 20.55
CA ALA A 33 -19.56 -3.10 21.42
C ALA A 33 -19.66 -4.55 20.88
N GLY A 34 -18.63 -5.04 20.19
CA GLY A 34 -18.65 -6.37 19.57
C GLY A 34 -19.69 -6.47 18.42
N PRO A 35 -19.86 -7.65 17.78
CA PRO A 35 -20.97 -7.81 16.86
C PRO A 35 -22.23 -7.54 17.67
N SER A 36 -23.18 -6.80 17.11
CA SER A 36 -24.50 -6.71 17.74
C SER A 36 -24.90 -8.14 18.13
N GLN A 37 -25.29 -8.39 19.38
CA GLN A 37 -25.79 -9.72 19.73
C GLN A 37 -27.05 -10.08 18.91
N SER A 38 -27.65 -9.10 18.23
CA SER A 38 -28.67 -9.32 17.22
C SER A 38 -28.14 -10.12 16.02
N GLU A 39 -28.96 -11.06 15.56
CA GLU A 39 -28.71 -11.87 14.38
C GLU A 39 -28.49 -11.01 13.12
N MET A 40 -29.16 -9.87 13.04
CA MET A 40 -29.04 -8.90 11.94
C MET A 40 -27.62 -8.31 11.83
N GLY A 41 -27.00 -7.87 12.94
CA GLY A 41 -25.64 -7.33 12.87
C GLY A 41 -24.58 -8.39 12.57
N ARG A 42 -24.79 -9.66 12.98
CA ARG A 42 -23.93 -10.77 12.55
C ARG A 42 -24.06 -11.03 11.04
N ALA A 43 -25.27 -10.98 10.49
CA ALA A 43 -25.52 -11.15 9.07
C ALA A 43 -24.90 -10.01 8.23
N ILE A 44 -25.04 -8.76 8.67
CA ILE A 44 -24.40 -7.59 8.04
C ILE A 44 -22.87 -7.73 8.09
N ALA A 45 -22.30 -8.07 9.25
CA ALA A 45 -20.86 -8.25 9.39
C ALA A 45 -20.31 -9.39 8.53
N ALA A 46 -21.07 -10.46 8.30
CA ALA A 46 -20.71 -11.58 7.43
C ALA A 46 -20.75 -11.23 5.94
N GLN A 47 -21.54 -10.23 5.54
CA GLN A 47 -21.62 -9.75 4.17
C GLN A 47 -20.69 -8.55 3.89
N ALA A 48 -20.21 -7.86 4.93
CA ALA A 48 -19.32 -6.72 4.82
C ALA A 48 -17.97 -7.07 4.18
N LEU A 49 -17.51 -6.21 3.27
CA LEU A 49 -16.18 -6.31 2.68
C LEU A 49 -15.11 -5.83 3.67
N THR A 50 -13.95 -6.48 3.63
CA THR A 50 -12.74 -6.01 4.30
C THR A 50 -11.70 -5.67 3.24
N LEU A 51 -11.38 -4.38 3.15
CA LEU A 51 -10.41 -3.86 2.20
C LEU A 51 -9.01 -3.85 2.83
N VAL A 52 -8.00 -4.33 2.10
CA VAL A 52 -6.61 -4.36 2.55
C VAL A 52 -5.78 -3.50 1.61
N PHE A 53 -5.21 -2.39 2.11
CA PHE A 53 -4.45 -1.42 1.33
C PHE A 53 -2.95 -1.50 1.58
N LEU A 54 -2.15 -1.60 0.51
CA LEU A 54 -0.69 -1.59 0.55
C LEU A 54 -0.13 -0.38 -0.21
N HIS A 55 0.75 0.40 0.42
CA HIS A 55 1.30 1.63 -0.13
C HIS A 55 2.57 1.40 -0.98
N SER A 56 3.00 2.43 -1.70
CA SER A 56 4.22 2.40 -2.51
C SER A 56 5.50 2.63 -1.70
N THR A 57 6.66 2.38 -2.32
CA THR A 57 7.99 2.64 -1.76
C THR A 57 8.11 4.08 -1.29
N SER A 58 8.68 4.28 -0.09
CA SER A 58 8.89 5.59 0.55
C SER A 58 7.62 6.37 0.92
N PHE A 59 6.44 5.82 0.64
CA PHE A 59 5.17 6.28 1.19
C PHE A 59 4.87 5.52 2.49
N HIS A 60 3.73 5.82 3.10
CA HIS A 60 3.27 5.24 4.35
C HIS A 60 1.75 5.10 4.30
N LYS A 61 1.17 4.21 5.12
CA LYS A 61 -0.25 3.80 4.97
C LYS A 61 -1.28 4.96 5.08
N GLU A 62 -0.88 6.13 5.60
CA GLU A 62 -1.63 7.40 5.59
C GLU A 62 -1.85 8.00 4.20
N THR A 63 -1.02 7.67 3.22
CA THR A 63 -1.15 8.28 1.89
C THR A 63 -2.39 7.77 1.16
N TRP A 64 -2.99 6.68 1.66
CA TRP A 64 -4.32 6.22 1.28
C TRP A 64 -5.45 6.98 1.98
N GLU A 65 -5.18 7.80 3.00
CA GLU A 65 -6.23 8.49 3.77
C GLU A 65 -7.16 9.34 2.91
N PRO A 66 -6.67 10.17 1.97
CA PRO A 66 -7.57 10.96 1.14
C PRO A 66 -8.43 10.09 0.21
N ALA A 67 -7.85 9.02 -0.37
CA ALA A 67 -8.61 8.06 -1.16
C ALA A 67 -9.63 7.27 -0.33
N LEU A 68 -9.28 6.91 0.91
CA LEU A 68 -10.21 6.30 1.87
C LEU A 68 -11.28 7.30 2.30
N GLU A 69 -10.94 8.56 2.54
CA GLU A 69 -11.87 9.65 2.81
C GLU A 69 -12.88 9.78 1.68
N ASP A 70 -12.45 9.74 0.42
CA ASP A 70 -13.31 9.90 -0.74
C ASP A 70 -14.15 8.63 -1.00
N LEU A 71 -13.56 7.44 -0.86
CA LEU A 71 -14.28 6.17 -0.91
C LEU A 71 -15.32 6.09 0.19
N PHE A 72 -14.92 6.43 1.41
CA PHE A 72 -15.83 6.56 2.51
C PHE A 72 -16.77 7.71 2.23
N GLN A 73 -16.47 8.88 1.66
CA GLN A 73 -17.48 9.91 1.38
C GLN A 73 -18.51 9.46 0.34
N CYS A 74 -18.08 8.67 -0.65
CA CYS A 74 -18.98 7.93 -1.53
C CYS A 74 -19.89 6.94 -0.75
N VAL A 75 -19.50 6.56 0.47
CA VAL A 75 -20.11 5.57 1.37
C VAL A 75 -20.42 6.14 2.80
N ILE A 76 -20.33 7.47 3.03
CA ILE A 76 -20.13 8.19 4.34
C ILE A 76 -18.67 8.13 4.96
N GLY A 77 -18.00 9.29 5.19
CA GLY A 77 -16.53 9.59 5.17
C GLY A 77 -15.52 9.42 6.37
N GLN A 78 -14.20 9.42 6.02
CA GLN A 78 -12.90 9.71 6.74
C GLN A 78 -11.86 8.58 6.99
N SER A 79 -10.69 8.79 7.67
CA SER A 79 -9.36 8.09 7.47
C SER A 79 -8.27 8.00 8.63
N GLY A 80 -7.04 7.47 8.32
CA GLY A 80 -5.69 7.30 9.04
C GLY A 80 -5.10 6.05 9.79
N PRO A 81 -3.79 5.65 9.86
CA PRO A 81 -2.55 5.90 9.11
C PRO A 81 -1.86 4.53 8.71
N ASN A 82 -0.55 4.49 8.25
CA ASN A 82 0.83 3.79 8.48
C ASN A 82 1.66 2.51 7.91
N HIS A 83 2.95 2.70 7.55
CA HIS A 83 4.13 1.72 7.50
C HIS A 83 4.32 0.53 6.49
N GLY A 84 5.59 0.34 6.06
CA GLY A 84 6.04 -0.54 4.95
C GLY A 84 7.26 -1.47 5.16
N GLY A 85 7.75 -2.06 4.05
CA GLY A 85 8.84 -3.05 3.91
C GLY A 85 9.12 -3.40 2.42
N SER A 86 10.06 -4.29 2.08
CA SER A 86 10.30 -4.72 0.66
C SER A 86 9.12 -5.52 0.10
N CYS A 87 8.91 -5.69 -1.22
CA CYS A 87 7.72 -6.37 -1.75
C CYS A 87 7.38 -7.70 -1.03
N GLU A 88 8.39 -8.57 -0.89
CA GLU A 88 8.22 -9.88 -0.24
C GLU A 88 8.10 -9.77 1.28
N LYS A 89 8.91 -8.93 1.93
CA LYS A 89 8.79 -8.68 3.37
C LYS A 89 7.51 -7.94 3.73
N TYR A 90 6.96 -7.16 2.81
CA TYR A 90 5.72 -6.42 2.96
C TYR A 90 4.54 -7.36 2.80
N ALA A 91 4.57 -8.24 1.80
CA ALA A 91 3.65 -9.36 1.71
C ALA A 91 3.71 -10.24 2.96
N MET A 92 4.90 -10.57 3.46
CA MET A 92 5.09 -11.35 4.69
C MET A 92 4.60 -10.60 5.94
N ALA A 93 4.81 -9.29 6.01
CA ALA A 93 4.33 -8.48 7.13
C ALA A 93 2.79 -8.45 7.16
N VAL A 94 2.15 -8.28 6.00
CA VAL A 94 0.69 -8.32 5.87
C VAL A 94 0.18 -9.72 6.21
N HIS A 95 0.83 -10.76 5.69
CA HIS A 95 0.52 -12.16 5.96
C HIS A 95 0.60 -12.49 7.45
N ARG A 96 1.69 -12.10 8.11
CA ARG A 96 1.89 -12.22 9.55
C ARG A 96 0.80 -11.48 10.32
N PHE A 97 0.50 -10.24 9.92
CA PHE A 97 -0.57 -9.45 10.55
C PHE A 97 -1.91 -10.16 10.47
N MET A 98 -2.27 -10.69 9.30
CA MET A 98 -3.53 -11.40 9.10
C MET A 98 -3.57 -12.75 9.83
N THR A 99 -2.45 -13.47 9.87
CA THR A 99 -2.33 -14.78 10.55
C THR A 99 -2.37 -14.63 12.08
N ALA A 100 -1.80 -13.54 12.62
CA ALA A 100 -1.73 -13.28 14.05
C ALA A 100 -3.09 -13.05 14.73
N ARG A 101 -4.18 -12.94 13.96
CA ARG A 101 -5.54 -12.66 14.44
C ARG A 101 -5.55 -11.51 15.45
N PRO A 102 -5.22 -10.29 15.00
CA PRO A 102 -4.93 -9.17 15.87
C PRO A 102 -6.13 -8.86 16.76
N LYS A 103 -5.83 -8.48 18.00
CA LYS A 103 -6.82 -8.08 18.99
C LYS A 103 -7.20 -6.61 18.75
N LEU A 104 -8.49 -6.36 18.57
CA LEU A 104 -9.08 -5.03 18.44
C LEU A 104 -9.19 -4.35 19.80
N GLY A 105 -9.42 -3.03 19.83
CA GLY A 105 -9.58 -2.25 21.06
C GLY A 105 -10.70 -2.76 21.98
N ASN A 106 -11.74 -3.38 21.42
CA ASN A 106 -12.84 -4.02 22.16
C ASN A 106 -12.53 -5.43 22.69
N GLY A 107 -11.31 -5.92 22.46
CA GLY A 107 -10.81 -7.19 22.96
C GLY A 107 -11.05 -8.41 22.05
N GLN A 108 -11.76 -8.26 20.93
CA GLN A 108 -12.00 -9.34 19.98
C GLN A 108 -10.81 -9.57 19.04
N ARG A 109 -10.65 -10.80 18.54
CA ARG A 109 -9.64 -11.13 17.53
C ARG A 109 -10.26 -11.21 16.15
N VAL A 110 -9.61 -10.63 15.15
CA VAL A 110 -10.05 -10.73 13.75
C VAL A 110 -9.49 -11.98 13.10
N ASP A 111 -10.34 -12.89 12.64
CA ASP A 111 -9.92 -13.99 11.78
C ASP A 111 -10.16 -13.62 10.31
N PHE A 112 -9.10 -13.23 9.60
CA PHE A 112 -9.22 -12.79 8.20
C PHE A 112 -9.68 -13.88 7.25
N ARG A 113 -9.56 -15.16 7.63
CA ARG A 113 -10.04 -16.32 6.85
C ARG A 113 -11.55 -16.40 6.75
N THR A 114 -12.28 -15.73 7.63
CA THR A 114 -13.76 -15.73 7.63
C THR A 114 -14.35 -14.47 6.99
N ARG A 115 -13.51 -13.61 6.40
CA ARG A 115 -13.89 -12.31 5.85
C ARG A 115 -13.85 -12.34 4.32
N LYS A 116 -14.72 -11.56 3.67
CA LYS A 116 -14.62 -11.29 2.23
C LYS A 116 -13.58 -10.20 1.99
N LEU A 117 -12.42 -10.56 1.43
CA LEU A 117 -11.29 -9.65 1.30
C LEU A 117 -11.20 -9.07 -0.12
N VAL A 118 -10.90 -7.76 -0.20
CA VAL A 118 -10.46 -7.12 -1.45
C VAL A 118 -9.08 -6.51 -1.22
N GLY A 119 -8.14 -6.81 -2.09
CA GLY A 119 -6.75 -6.35 -1.97
C GLY A 119 -6.47 -5.16 -2.88
N ILE A 120 -5.96 -4.07 -2.33
CA ILE A 120 -5.60 -2.87 -3.08
C ILE A 120 -4.12 -2.58 -2.85
N GLY A 121 -3.35 -2.36 -3.92
CA GLY A 121 -1.93 -2.08 -3.81
C GLY A 121 -1.42 -1.14 -4.89
N HIS A 122 -0.63 -0.13 -4.50
CA HIS A 122 0.04 0.79 -5.42
C HIS A 122 1.54 0.47 -5.54
N SER A 123 2.04 0.39 -6.76
CA SER A 123 3.47 0.18 -7.06
C SER A 123 4.04 -1.02 -6.30
N LEU A 124 4.95 -0.79 -5.34
CA LEU A 124 5.49 -1.84 -4.47
C LEU A 124 4.39 -2.60 -3.70
N GLY A 125 3.38 -1.89 -3.21
CA GLY A 125 2.21 -2.47 -2.55
C GLY A 125 1.40 -3.34 -3.50
N GLY A 126 1.34 -3.00 -4.79
CA GLY A 126 0.74 -3.83 -5.83
C GLY A 126 1.49 -5.15 -6.02
N ASN A 127 2.81 -5.09 -6.16
CA ASN A 127 3.66 -6.28 -6.25
C ASN A 127 3.55 -7.16 -4.99
N ALA A 128 3.56 -6.55 -3.80
CA ALA A 128 3.38 -7.24 -2.53
C ALA A 128 2.01 -7.93 -2.41
N MET A 129 0.92 -7.24 -2.82
CA MET A 129 -0.44 -7.78 -2.79
C MET A 129 -0.59 -9.01 -3.70
N VAL A 130 0.04 -8.97 -4.88
CA VAL A 130 0.07 -10.11 -5.81
C VAL A 130 0.81 -11.30 -5.21
N MET A 131 1.97 -11.06 -4.58
CA MET A 131 2.75 -12.15 -3.97
C MET A 131 2.09 -12.73 -2.72
N LEU A 132 1.40 -11.91 -1.93
CA LEU A 132 0.65 -12.33 -0.73
C LEU A 132 -0.29 -13.51 -1.02
N GLN A 133 -0.86 -13.57 -2.24
CA GLN A 133 -1.77 -14.65 -2.66
C GLN A 133 -1.12 -16.03 -2.75
N ARG A 134 0.21 -16.10 -2.66
CA ARG A 134 0.99 -17.35 -2.76
C ARG A 134 1.66 -17.73 -1.43
N ILE A 135 1.61 -16.88 -0.40
CA ILE A 135 2.22 -17.14 0.91
C ILE A 135 1.24 -17.95 1.77
N GLN A 136 1.72 -19.02 2.41
CA GLN A 136 0.88 -19.92 3.21
C GLN A 136 0.87 -19.55 4.71
N PRO A 137 -0.28 -19.65 5.40
CA PRO A 137 -1.61 -19.98 4.86
C PRO A 137 -2.15 -18.86 3.96
N THR A 138 -2.83 -19.23 2.88
CA THR A 138 -3.48 -18.25 1.99
C THR A 138 -4.76 -17.69 2.60
N PHE A 139 -5.15 -16.50 2.15
CA PHE A 139 -6.42 -15.85 2.51
C PHE A 139 -7.36 -15.78 1.30
N ASP A 140 -8.66 -15.79 1.55
CA ASP A 140 -9.69 -15.79 0.50
C ASP A 140 -10.00 -14.36 0.03
N PHE A 141 -9.23 -13.89 -0.96
CA PHE A 141 -9.49 -12.62 -1.64
C PHE A 141 -10.49 -12.81 -2.79
N SER A 142 -11.57 -12.04 -2.77
CA SER A 142 -12.60 -12.06 -3.81
C SER A 142 -12.23 -11.25 -5.04
N SER A 143 -11.34 -10.26 -4.91
CA SER A 143 -10.79 -9.47 -6.02
C SER A 143 -9.54 -8.69 -5.62
N LEU A 144 -8.75 -8.26 -6.62
CA LEU A 144 -7.60 -7.37 -6.44
C LEU A 144 -7.71 -6.12 -7.32
N ILE A 145 -7.29 -4.97 -6.80
CA ILE A 145 -7.10 -3.71 -7.52
C ILE A 145 -5.62 -3.32 -7.42
N ILE A 146 -4.91 -3.40 -8.54
CA ILE A 146 -3.47 -3.20 -8.59
C ILE A 146 -3.18 -1.93 -9.41
N VAL A 147 -2.58 -0.94 -8.75
CA VAL A 147 -2.37 0.40 -9.28
C VAL A 147 -0.90 0.62 -9.62
N GLU A 148 -0.58 0.96 -10.87
CA GLU A 148 0.78 1.19 -11.39
C GLU A 148 1.82 0.19 -10.84
N PRO A 149 1.60 -1.14 -10.98
CA PRO A 149 2.54 -2.13 -10.47
C PRO A 149 3.87 -2.10 -11.22
N MET A 150 4.96 -2.31 -10.49
CA MET A 150 6.29 -2.47 -11.10
C MET A 150 6.55 -3.94 -11.44
N VAL A 151 5.59 -4.62 -12.07
CA VAL A 151 5.73 -6.02 -12.51
C VAL A 151 6.32 -6.01 -13.92
N SER A 152 7.43 -6.73 -14.11
CA SER A 152 8.17 -6.78 -15.38
C SER A 152 8.21 -8.21 -15.93
N PRO A 153 7.22 -8.62 -16.74
CA PRO A 153 7.16 -9.96 -17.33
C PRO A 153 8.35 -10.31 -18.23
N GLU A 154 8.95 -9.31 -18.87
CA GLU A 154 10.09 -9.46 -19.78
C GLU A 154 11.44 -9.52 -19.03
N GLY A 155 11.42 -9.45 -17.69
CA GLY A 155 12.60 -9.54 -16.84
C GLY A 155 12.98 -8.22 -16.16
N GLY A 156 13.74 -8.32 -15.08
CA GLY A 156 14.09 -7.16 -14.24
C GLY A 156 15.05 -6.17 -14.89
N HIS A 157 15.85 -6.62 -15.87
CA HIS A 157 16.89 -5.83 -16.53
C HIS A 157 16.36 -4.58 -17.24
N HIS A 158 15.13 -4.62 -17.75
CA HIS A 158 14.46 -3.47 -18.35
C HIS A 158 14.19 -2.32 -17.37
N LEU A 159 14.22 -2.59 -16.06
CA LEU A 159 14.06 -1.60 -15.00
C LEU A 159 15.39 -1.17 -14.36
N TYR A 160 16.54 -1.71 -14.79
CA TYR A 160 17.85 -1.36 -14.20
C TYR A 160 18.18 0.13 -14.31
N PRO A 161 18.01 0.80 -15.47
CA PRO A 161 18.29 2.25 -15.56
C PRO A 161 17.40 3.08 -14.64
N LEU A 162 16.15 2.64 -14.44
CA LEU A 162 15.24 3.27 -13.50
C LEU A 162 15.69 3.03 -12.04
N ARG A 163 16.04 1.79 -11.70
CA ARG A 163 16.57 1.43 -10.38
C ARG A 163 17.76 2.28 -10.00
N GLU A 164 18.74 2.43 -10.89
CA GLU A 164 19.93 3.25 -10.65
C GLU A 164 19.56 4.70 -10.34
N LYS A 165 18.64 5.29 -11.11
CA LYS A 165 18.13 6.64 -10.86
C LYS A 165 17.44 6.77 -9.50
N LEU A 166 16.60 5.80 -9.14
CA LEU A 166 15.86 5.80 -7.87
C LEU A 166 16.79 5.63 -6.66
N VAL A 167 17.78 4.72 -6.75
CA VAL A 167 18.83 4.54 -5.73
C VAL A 167 19.66 5.82 -5.57
N ALA A 168 20.12 6.40 -6.67
CA ALA A 168 20.89 7.64 -6.65
C ALA A 168 20.08 8.81 -6.07
N GLY A 169 18.79 8.89 -6.39
CA GLY A 169 17.86 9.86 -5.82
C GLY A 169 17.70 9.68 -4.31
N ALA A 170 17.42 8.45 -3.86
CA ALA A 170 17.28 8.10 -2.45
C ALA A 170 18.53 8.46 -1.62
N ALA A 171 19.73 8.20 -2.15
CA ALA A 171 20.99 8.54 -1.48
C ALA A 171 21.18 10.05 -1.27
N LYS A 172 20.70 10.87 -2.23
CA LYS A 172 20.80 12.33 -2.22
C LYS A 172 19.66 13.03 -1.49
N ARG A 173 18.65 12.30 -0.99
CA ARG A 173 17.51 12.93 -0.29
C ARG A 173 18.00 13.67 0.94
N ARG A 174 17.49 14.89 1.12
CA ARG A 174 17.53 15.54 2.42
C ARG A 174 16.74 14.69 3.41
N ASP A 175 17.34 14.40 4.56
CA ASP A 175 16.76 13.52 5.58
C ASP A 175 16.68 14.13 6.97
N ARG A 176 16.99 15.43 7.10
CA ARG A 176 17.02 16.18 8.37
C ARG A 176 16.52 17.61 8.23
N TRP A 177 15.75 18.07 9.22
CA TRP A 177 15.20 19.43 9.33
C TRP A 177 15.19 19.88 10.79
N SER A 178 15.32 21.17 11.05
CA SER A 178 15.35 21.73 12.40
C SER A 178 13.95 21.93 12.99
N SER A 179 12.92 22.05 12.15
CA SER A 179 11.54 22.26 12.62
C SER A 179 10.50 21.67 11.67
N ARG A 180 9.27 21.56 12.15
CA ARG A 180 8.12 21.10 11.37
C ARG A 180 7.79 22.07 10.22
N GLU A 181 8.00 23.36 10.44
CA GLU A 181 7.82 24.42 9.45
C GLU A 181 8.83 24.28 8.31
N GLU A 182 10.08 23.91 8.65
CA GLU A 182 11.12 23.64 7.65
C GLU A 182 10.79 22.39 6.82
N VAL A 183 10.32 21.30 7.46
CA VAL A 183 9.83 20.09 6.75
C VAL A 183 8.73 20.49 5.76
N SER A 184 7.73 21.23 6.22
CA SER A 184 6.59 21.68 5.39
C SER A 184 7.04 22.52 4.21
N SER A 185 7.90 23.52 4.45
CA SER A 185 8.43 24.42 3.42
C SER A 185 9.26 23.66 2.39
N TYR A 186 10.12 22.74 2.85
CA TYR A 186 10.94 21.91 1.98
C TYR A 186 10.07 21.07 1.04
N PHE A 187 9.14 20.25 1.58
CA PHE A 187 8.34 19.37 0.74
C PHE A 187 7.36 20.12 -0.16
N LYS A 188 6.84 21.28 0.23
CA LYS A 188 6.00 22.12 -0.64
C LYS A 188 6.79 22.77 -1.79
N SER A 189 8.10 23.00 -1.62
CA SER A 189 8.95 23.60 -2.65
C SER A 189 9.38 22.62 -3.76
N LEU A 190 9.27 21.31 -3.53
CA LEU A 190 9.78 20.32 -4.47
C LEU A 190 8.90 20.22 -5.73
N LYS A 191 9.52 20.28 -6.91
CA LYS A 191 8.82 19.97 -8.16
C LYS A 191 8.18 18.58 -8.16
N ALA A 192 8.80 17.61 -7.47
CA ALA A 192 8.32 16.23 -7.38
C ALA A 192 6.96 16.08 -6.66
N THR A 193 6.63 17.00 -5.74
CA THR A 193 5.38 17.01 -4.96
C THR A 193 4.39 18.07 -5.46
N SER A 194 4.80 18.92 -6.41
CA SER A 194 3.99 20.04 -6.93
C SER A 194 2.66 19.66 -7.59
N GLN A 195 2.46 18.38 -7.92
CA GLN A 195 1.24 17.87 -8.55
C GLN A 195 0.49 16.89 -7.65
N TRP A 196 0.93 16.69 -6.41
CA TRP A 196 0.26 15.79 -5.47
C TRP A 196 -1.04 16.43 -4.97
N ASP A 197 -2.03 15.60 -4.63
CA ASP A 197 -3.19 16.07 -3.86
C ASP A 197 -2.67 16.75 -2.56
N PRO A 198 -3.09 18.01 -2.27
CA PRO A 198 -2.64 18.74 -1.10
C PRO A 198 -2.88 18.00 0.23
N ARG A 199 -4.00 17.26 0.35
CA ARG A 199 -4.32 16.43 1.52
C ARG A 199 -3.28 15.35 1.71
N VAL A 200 -2.86 14.70 0.62
CA VAL A 200 -1.83 13.65 0.66
C VAL A 200 -0.46 14.24 1.01
N LEU A 201 -0.11 15.38 0.41
CA LEU A 201 1.14 16.08 0.74
C LEU A 201 1.17 16.48 2.23
N GLU A 202 0.04 16.93 2.76
CA GLU A 202 -0.08 17.24 4.19
C GLU A 202 0.13 15.99 5.05
N LYS A 203 -0.52 14.86 4.72
CA LYS A 203 -0.25 13.57 5.41
C LYS A 203 1.23 13.20 5.29
N PHE A 204 1.84 13.38 4.13
CA PHE A 204 3.25 13.07 3.92
C PHE A 204 4.17 13.92 4.81
N ILE A 205 3.94 15.23 4.89
CA ILE A 205 4.67 16.13 5.80
C ILE A 205 4.46 15.71 7.25
N ASN A 206 3.22 15.32 7.58
CA ASN A 206 2.82 15.07 8.95
C ASN A 206 3.35 13.76 9.53
N TYR A 207 3.46 12.72 8.70
CA TYR A 207 3.77 11.36 9.12
C TYR A 207 5.03 10.78 8.46
N GLY A 208 5.46 11.35 7.33
CA GLY A 208 6.71 10.99 6.65
C GLY A 208 7.97 11.45 7.37
N THR A 209 7.83 12.27 8.43
CA THR A 209 8.93 12.68 9.31
C THR A 209 8.54 12.56 10.79
N HIS A 210 9.52 12.41 11.67
CA HIS A 210 9.34 12.42 13.12
C HIS A 210 10.50 13.13 13.83
N TRP A 211 10.23 13.72 14.99
CA TRP A 211 11.26 14.32 15.83
C TRP A 211 12.16 13.24 16.44
N ARG A 212 13.47 13.44 16.35
CA ARG A 212 14.48 12.56 16.95
C ARG A 212 15.29 13.34 17.98
N GLN A 213 15.11 12.98 19.25
CA GLN A 213 15.74 13.67 20.38
C GLN A 213 17.27 13.65 20.31
N GLU A 214 17.91 12.54 19.94
CA GLU A 214 19.39 12.46 19.97
C GLU A 214 20.07 13.37 18.93
N SER A 215 19.34 13.76 17.89
CA SER A 215 19.85 14.65 16.85
C SER A 215 19.20 16.02 16.83
N GLU A 216 18.29 16.28 17.77
CA GLU A 216 17.48 17.51 17.84
C GLU A 216 16.96 17.96 16.47
N ALA A 217 16.40 17.01 15.73
CA ALA A 217 15.97 17.24 14.35
C ALA A 217 14.76 16.37 14.00
N PHE A 218 13.93 16.89 13.09
CA PHE A 218 13.01 16.05 12.32
C PHE A 218 13.82 15.21 11.34
N VAL A 219 13.52 13.91 11.27
CA VAL A 219 14.14 12.97 10.34
C VAL A 219 13.10 12.21 9.54
N LEU A 220 13.48 11.67 8.38
CA LEU A 220 12.59 10.81 7.59
C LEU A 220 12.18 9.55 8.37
N SER A 221 10.89 9.23 8.35
CA SER A 221 10.34 7.97 8.89
C SER A 221 10.80 6.77 8.06
N CYS A 222 10.89 6.92 6.73
CA CYS A 222 11.60 5.98 5.86
C CYS A 222 13.02 6.50 5.63
N SER A 223 14.01 5.89 6.28
CA SER A 223 15.40 6.30 6.12
C SER A 223 15.88 6.10 4.68
N ARG A 224 16.85 6.92 4.24
CA ARG A 224 17.52 6.75 2.95
C ARG A 224 18.00 5.32 2.72
N LYS A 225 18.58 4.70 3.76
CA LYS A 225 19.07 3.31 3.69
C LYS A 225 17.93 2.32 3.43
N GLN A 226 16.79 2.47 4.11
CA GLN A 226 15.63 1.61 3.88
C GLN A 226 15.11 1.77 2.45
N GLU A 227 14.93 3.01 1.98
CA GLU A 227 14.49 3.29 0.62
C GLU A 227 15.45 2.71 -0.44
N ILE A 228 16.77 2.90 -0.27
CA ILE A 228 17.79 2.33 -1.17
C ILE A 228 17.68 0.81 -1.21
N VAL A 229 17.60 0.16 -0.06
CA VAL A 229 17.47 -1.32 0.03
C VAL A 229 16.20 -1.79 -0.69
N MET A 230 15.11 -1.03 -0.64
CA MET A 230 13.88 -1.36 -1.36
C MET A 230 14.07 -1.29 -2.89
N TYR A 231 14.73 -0.25 -3.40
CA TYR A 231 15.00 -0.15 -4.84
C TYR A 231 16.02 -1.18 -5.34
N MET A 232 16.94 -1.60 -4.48
CA MET A 232 17.93 -2.64 -4.78
C MET A 232 17.35 -4.06 -4.84
N ASP A 233 16.06 -4.27 -4.53
CA ASP A 233 15.43 -5.58 -4.66
C ASP A 233 15.39 -6.02 -6.14
N GLU A 234 16.29 -6.94 -6.50
CA GLU A 234 16.43 -7.45 -7.85
C GLU A 234 15.21 -8.27 -8.30
N GLY A 235 14.64 -9.04 -7.36
CA GLY A 235 13.51 -9.93 -7.62
C GLY A 235 12.17 -9.23 -7.53
N GLY A 236 12.08 -8.06 -6.89
CA GLY A 236 10.84 -7.31 -6.68
C GLY A 236 9.97 -7.15 -7.94
N PRO A 237 10.56 -6.87 -9.13
CA PRO A 237 9.78 -6.76 -10.37
C PRO A 237 9.39 -8.09 -11.04
N THR A 238 10.12 -9.18 -10.81
CA THR A 238 9.94 -10.45 -11.54
C THR A 238 9.24 -11.53 -10.72
N LYS A 239 9.48 -11.60 -9.41
CA LYS A 239 8.82 -12.54 -8.49
C LYS A 239 7.29 -12.51 -8.55
N PRO A 240 6.62 -11.34 -8.67
CA PRO A 240 5.16 -11.31 -8.75
C PRO A 240 4.60 -11.81 -10.08
N VAL A 241 5.40 -11.99 -11.14
CA VAL A 241 4.91 -12.33 -12.49
C VAL A 241 4.17 -13.67 -12.49
N GLU A 242 4.78 -14.72 -11.91
CA GLU A 242 4.15 -16.04 -11.87
C GLU A 242 2.87 -16.03 -11.02
N ALA A 243 2.92 -15.35 -9.86
CA ALA A 243 1.76 -15.16 -9.01
C ALA A 243 0.64 -14.45 -9.77
N LEU A 244 0.94 -13.36 -10.49
CA LEU A 244 -0.03 -12.61 -11.30
C LEU A 244 -0.65 -13.45 -12.42
N ASN A 245 0.17 -14.25 -13.12
CA ASN A 245 -0.29 -15.15 -14.17
C ASN A 245 -1.33 -16.14 -13.64
N ILE A 246 -1.12 -16.67 -12.44
CA ILE A 246 -2.04 -17.63 -11.81
C ILE A 246 -3.29 -16.95 -11.25
N ILE A 247 -3.15 -15.88 -10.48
CA ILE A 247 -4.30 -15.25 -9.80
C ILE A 247 -5.24 -14.56 -10.78
N SER A 248 -4.72 -14.00 -11.88
CA SER A 248 -5.56 -13.37 -12.92
C SER A 248 -6.50 -14.37 -13.61
N GLN A 249 -6.24 -15.68 -13.55
CA GLN A 249 -7.18 -16.70 -14.03
C GLN A 249 -8.23 -17.12 -12.99
N ARG A 250 -7.96 -16.88 -11.71
CA ARG A 250 -8.71 -17.47 -10.59
C ARG A 250 -9.64 -16.48 -9.91
N MET A 251 -9.33 -15.19 -9.97
CA MET A 251 -10.12 -14.13 -9.36
C MET A 251 -10.10 -12.88 -10.25
N PRO A 252 -11.11 -11.99 -10.14
CA PRO A 252 -11.07 -10.68 -10.75
C PRO A 252 -9.84 -9.87 -10.30
N VAL A 253 -9.01 -9.48 -11.27
CA VAL A 253 -7.90 -8.54 -11.07
C VAL A 253 -8.15 -7.31 -11.93
N HIS A 254 -8.22 -6.15 -11.28
CA HIS A 254 -8.39 -4.84 -11.90
C HIS A 254 -7.04 -4.12 -11.92
N LEU A 255 -6.62 -3.64 -13.10
CA LEU A 255 -5.43 -2.81 -13.25
C LEU A 255 -5.83 -1.34 -13.40
N ILE A 256 -5.12 -0.46 -12.70
CA ILE A 256 -5.21 0.99 -12.89
C ILE A 256 -3.81 1.49 -13.28
N LEU A 257 -3.71 2.15 -14.43
CA LEU A 257 -2.45 2.64 -14.98
C LEU A 257 -2.55 4.15 -15.29
N GLY A 258 -1.50 4.92 -15.07
CA GLY A 258 -1.37 6.29 -15.52
C GLY A 258 -0.95 6.34 -16.99
N ASP A 259 -1.59 7.21 -17.79
CA ASP A 259 -1.30 7.30 -19.22
C ASP A 259 0.04 7.98 -19.53
N LYS A 260 0.55 8.81 -18.60
CA LYS A 260 1.88 9.43 -18.72
C LYS A 260 2.97 8.42 -18.34
N LYS A 261 3.78 8.02 -19.32
CA LYS A 261 4.90 7.08 -19.08
C LYS A 261 6.16 7.83 -18.64
N ASP A 262 6.14 8.34 -17.42
CA ASP A 262 7.19 9.18 -16.84
C ASP A 262 8.32 8.42 -16.14
N LEU A 263 7.98 7.28 -15.52
CA LEU A 263 8.90 6.51 -14.68
C LEU A 263 9.04 5.08 -15.19
N ILE A 264 7.93 4.35 -15.36
CA ILE A 264 7.95 2.98 -15.90
C ILE A 264 8.04 3.05 -17.44
N PRO A 265 9.01 2.35 -18.07
CA PRO A 265 9.10 2.29 -19.52
C PRO A 265 7.81 1.76 -20.17
N PRO A 266 7.33 2.37 -21.28
CA PRO A 266 6.06 2.00 -21.90
C PRO A 266 5.92 0.53 -22.28
N HIS A 267 7.03 -0.15 -22.63
CA HIS A 267 6.98 -1.55 -23.02
C HIS A 267 6.66 -2.49 -21.85
N ILE A 268 7.01 -2.11 -20.62
CA ILE A 268 6.65 -2.88 -19.42
C ILE A 268 5.13 -2.92 -19.23
N HIS A 269 4.45 -1.79 -19.43
CA HIS A 269 2.99 -1.78 -19.40
C HIS A 269 2.38 -2.61 -20.54
N ARG A 270 2.95 -2.52 -21.76
CA ARG A 270 2.48 -3.33 -22.88
C ARG A 270 2.63 -4.82 -22.63
N SER A 271 3.77 -5.25 -22.10
CA SER A 271 4.00 -6.67 -21.81
C SER A 271 3.15 -7.15 -20.65
N LEU A 272 2.98 -6.33 -19.60
CA LEU A 272 2.05 -6.60 -18.49
C LEU A 272 0.63 -6.88 -18.99
N THR A 273 0.14 -6.06 -19.91
CA THR A 273 -1.23 -6.15 -20.44
C THR A 273 -1.36 -6.94 -21.74
N ASP A 274 -0.29 -7.61 -22.21
CA ASP A 274 -0.32 -8.34 -23.49
C ASP A 274 -1.37 -9.47 -23.43
N PRO A 275 -2.40 -9.46 -24.30
CA PRO A 275 -3.39 -10.53 -24.36
C PRO A 275 -2.80 -11.92 -24.58
N LYS A 276 -1.61 -12.00 -25.21
CA LYS A 276 -0.88 -13.26 -25.46
C LYS A 276 -0.15 -13.80 -24.23
N SER A 277 0.00 -13.00 -23.17
CA SER A 277 0.66 -13.42 -21.93
C SER A 277 -0.13 -14.47 -21.14
N GLY A 278 -1.37 -14.77 -21.55
CA GLY A 278 -2.28 -15.65 -20.83
C GLY A 278 -3.02 -14.96 -19.69
N ARG A 279 -2.53 -13.83 -19.15
CA ARG A 279 -3.20 -13.06 -18.10
C ARG A 279 -4.60 -12.61 -18.50
N ARG A 280 -5.52 -12.59 -17.54
CA ARG A 280 -6.91 -12.15 -17.72
C ARG A 280 -7.26 -11.11 -16.67
N PHE A 281 -7.35 -9.85 -17.07
CA PHE A 281 -7.76 -8.78 -16.18
C PHE A 281 -9.26 -8.57 -16.31
N ALA A 282 -9.94 -8.42 -15.17
CA ALA A 282 -11.36 -8.09 -15.14
C ALA A 282 -11.61 -6.66 -15.65
N SER A 283 -10.67 -5.75 -15.39
CA SER A 283 -10.60 -4.46 -16.08
C SER A 283 -9.16 -3.95 -16.14
N ILE A 284 -8.90 -3.07 -17.11
CA ILE A 284 -7.68 -2.27 -17.22
C ILE A 284 -8.14 -0.83 -17.45
N HIS A 285 -7.83 0.06 -16.52
CA HIS A 285 -8.24 1.46 -16.57
C HIS A 285 -7.01 2.37 -16.69
N GLY A 286 -7.01 3.23 -17.70
CA GLY A 286 -6.03 4.31 -17.85
C GLY A 286 -6.55 5.59 -17.19
N ILE A 287 -5.71 6.25 -16.38
CA ILE A 287 -6.01 7.57 -15.82
C ILE A 287 -5.29 8.62 -16.69
N PRO A 288 -6.03 9.51 -17.35
CA PRO A 288 -5.44 10.54 -18.21
C PRO A 288 -4.58 11.52 -17.43
N GLY A 289 -3.47 11.95 -18.01
CA GLY A 289 -2.64 13.05 -17.49
C GLY A 289 -1.76 12.72 -16.28
N VAL A 290 -1.90 11.53 -15.69
CA VAL A 290 -1.13 11.11 -14.51
C VAL A 290 -0.06 10.08 -14.86
N GLY A 291 1.04 10.08 -14.10
CA GLY A 291 2.16 9.14 -14.26
C GLY A 291 2.16 8.01 -13.23
N HIS A 292 3.34 7.43 -12.96
CA HIS A 292 3.51 6.28 -12.04
C HIS A 292 2.98 6.53 -10.63
N LEU A 293 3.10 7.77 -10.16
CA LEU A 293 2.57 8.13 -8.86
C LEU A 293 1.06 8.30 -8.84
N VAL A 294 0.37 8.26 -9.99
CA VAL A 294 -1.09 8.45 -10.09
C VAL A 294 -1.54 9.77 -9.39
N ASN A 295 -0.59 10.71 -9.35
CA ASN A 295 -0.47 11.92 -8.51
C ASN A 295 -0.92 11.76 -7.05
N ILE A 296 -0.78 10.52 -6.57
CA ILE A 296 -1.17 9.94 -5.27
C ILE A 296 -2.65 10.14 -4.93
N PHE A 297 -3.44 9.98 -6.00
CA PHE A 297 -4.89 9.80 -6.09
C PHE A 297 -5.68 11.11 -6.14
N SER A 298 -5.31 11.93 -7.13
CA SER A 298 -5.93 13.18 -7.60
C SER A 298 -7.44 13.31 -7.42
#